data_AF-A0A414KCV1-F1
#
_entry.id   AF-A0A414KCV1-F1
#
_cell.length_a   1.000
_cell.length_b   1.000
_cell.length_c   1.000
_cell.angle_alpha   90.00
_cell.angle_beta   90.00
_cell.angle_gamma   90.00
#
_symmetry.space_group_name_H-M   'P 1'
#
loop_
_entity.id
_entity.type
_entity.pdbx_description
1 polymer ?
#
loop_
_entity_poly.entity_id
_entity_poly.type
_entity_poly.pdbx_seq_one_letter_code
_entity_poly.pdbx_strand_id
1 'polypeptide(L)'
;MFLKGSLYSVIIACDLITGISEMSNKNKIFLWGGIALIVMLVMMTFVLPTLTSTVARDLSFGGDSRGGDTGSVRQIISMVKHPWASIKLMLGSIIQLDNFRNLGYSSADNYFFGNLMFLNFAEAGILSDKWSVLLVPMFTILAICPEANADPHYKLKLWDKFVIFVSVFGTIFMIWLALYLSFTPVGENEIRGVQARYYLPLIYMLFALLPWNKKCFDFKREKLIRASLCIVQILGWVLMYQTMIQGRLV
;
A
#
# COMPACT_ATOMS: atom_id res chain seq x y z
N MET A 1 -0.09 -6.62 -11.07
CA MET A 1 0.84 -5.56 -11.54
C MET A 1 0.44 -4.16 -11.05
N PHE A 2 -0.86 -3.83 -10.99
CA PHE A 2 -1.39 -2.51 -10.56
C PHE A 2 -1.05 -2.05 -9.13
N LEU A 3 -0.98 -2.94 -8.15
CA LEU A 3 -0.69 -2.56 -6.75
C LEU A 3 0.76 -2.15 -6.48
N LYS A 4 1.72 -2.59 -7.32
CA LYS A 4 3.10 -2.13 -7.20
C LYS A 4 3.25 -0.67 -7.69
N GLY A 5 2.47 -0.24 -8.68
CA GLY A 5 2.54 1.13 -9.20
C GLY A 5 1.92 2.18 -8.27
N SER A 6 0.84 1.83 -7.56
CA SER A 6 0.08 2.80 -6.75
C SER A 6 0.79 3.23 -5.45
N LEU A 7 1.66 2.38 -4.89
CA LEU A 7 2.41 2.68 -3.66
C LEU A 7 3.54 3.70 -3.88
N TYR A 8 4.32 3.55 -4.96
CA TYR A 8 5.41 4.48 -5.27
C TYR A 8 4.88 5.85 -5.68
N SER A 9 3.71 5.91 -6.34
CA SER A 9 3.09 7.18 -6.73
C SER A 9 2.70 8.07 -5.55
N VAL A 10 2.37 7.51 -4.37
CA VAL A 10 1.96 8.30 -3.20
C VAL A 10 3.16 8.92 -2.47
N ILE A 11 4.26 8.17 -2.35
CA ILE A 11 5.52 8.71 -1.79
C ILE A 11 6.05 9.82 -2.70
N ILE A 12 6.10 9.57 -4.01
CA ILE A 12 6.52 10.57 -5.00
C ILE A 12 5.58 11.78 -4.97
N ALA A 13 4.27 11.57 -4.85
CA ALA A 13 3.31 12.68 -4.75
C ALA A 13 3.52 13.53 -3.48
N CYS A 14 3.84 12.91 -2.34
CA CYS A 14 4.12 13.66 -1.12
C CYS A 14 5.45 14.43 -1.17
N ASP A 15 6.51 13.87 -1.77
CA ASP A 15 7.76 14.59 -2.02
C ASP A 15 7.58 15.73 -3.04
N LEU A 16 6.68 15.53 -4.01
CA LEU A 16 6.31 16.57 -4.97
C LEU A 16 5.54 17.70 -4.26
N ILE A 17 4.64 17.39 -3.34
CA ILE A 17 3.84 18.38 -2.59
C ILE A 17 4.72 19.29 -1.72
N THR A 18 5.74 18.75 -1.06
CA THR A 18 6.71 19.55 -0.29
C THR A 18 7.55 20.44 -1.20
N GLY A 19 8.05 19.92 -2.33
CA GLY A 19 8.79 20.71 -3.34
C GLY A 19 7.95 21.79 -4.03
N ILE A 20 6.65 21.56 -4.23
CA ILE A 20 5.70 22.55 -4.79
C ILE A 20 5.60 23.80 -3.92
N SER A 21 5.84 23.70 -2.61
CA SER A 21 5.75 24.86 -1.72
C SER A 21 6.80 25.94 -2.07
N GLU A 22 7.99 25.53 -2.53
CA GLU A 22 9.15 26.38 -2.81
C GLU A 22 9.18 26.94 -4.25
N MET A 23 8.34 26.43 -5.16
CA MET A 23 8.35 26.79 -6.57
C MET A 23 7.67 28.14 -6.87
N SER A 24 8.04 28.79 -7.98
CA SER A 24 7.33 29.98 -8.49
C SER A 24 5.93 29.62 -9.00
N ASN A 25 4.97 30.55 -8.92
CA ASN A 25 3.58 30.31 -9.34
C ASN A 25 3.45 29.83 -10.80
N LYS A 26 4.32 30.31 -11.71
CA LYS A 26 4.33 29.86 -13.12
C LYS A 26 4.72 28.38 -13.24
N ASN A 27 5.73 27.96 -12.49
CA ASN A 27 6.21 26.57 -12.49
C ASN A 27 5.20 25.64 -11.79
N LYS A 28 4.50 26.13 -10.75
CA LYS A 28 3.39 25.37 -10.13
C LYS A 28 2.27 25.09 -11.13
N ILE A 29 1.86 26.08 -11.91
CA ILE A 29 0.81 25.90 -12.93
C ILE A 29 1.24 24.89 -13.99
N PHE A 30 2.48 24.99 -14.49
CA PHE A 30 3.01 24.03 -15.46
C PHE A 30 3.06 22.60 -14.90
N LEU A 31 3.49 22.45 -13.66
CA LEU A 31 3.56 21.16 -12.97
C LEU A 31 2.16 20.57 -12.71
N TRP A 32 1.21 21.37 -12.21
CA TRP A 32 -0.18 20.93 -12.06
C TRP A 32 -0.83 20.59 -13.40
N GLY A 33 -0.53 21.33 -14.46
CA GLY A 33 -0.95 21.00 -15.82
C GLY A 33 -0.38 19.68 -16.32
N GLY A 34 0.91 19.42 -16.06
CA GLY A 34 1.58 18.16 -16.37
C GLY A 34 0.99 16.97 -15.60
N ILE A 35 0.75 17.13 -14.29
CA ILE A 35 0.08 16.11 -13.47
C ILE A 35 -1.33 15.84 -14.00
N ALA A 36 -2.11 16.88 -14.27
CA ALA A 36 -3.47 16.74 -14.80
C ALA A 36 -3.49 16.01 -16.15
N LEU A 37 -2.53 16.29 -17.04
CA LEU A 37 -2.38 15.60 -18.31
C LEU A 37 -2.04 14.12 -18.11
N ILE A 38 -1.07 13.81 -17.25
CA ILE A 38 -0.70 12.41 -16.93
C ILE A 38 -1.89 11.67 -16.34
N VAL A 39 -2.59 12.26 -15.37
CA VAL A 39 -3.79 11.68 -14.77
C VAL A 39 -4.86 11.46 -15.84
N MET A 40 -5.11 12.42 -16.73
CA MET A 40 -6.07 12.27 -17.82
C MET A 40 -5.70 11.12 -18.76
N LEU A 41 -4.43 11.00 -19.15
CA LEU A 41 -3.94 9.93 -20.01
C LEU A 41 -4.07 8.56 -19.33
N VAL A 42 -3.74 8.48 -18.03
CA VAL A 42 -3.92 7.25 -17.25
C VAL A 42 -5.41 6.92 -17.09
N MET A 43 -6.28 7.90 -16.83
CA MET A 43 -7.71 7.66 -16.76
C MET A 43 -8.28 7.18 -18.09
N MET A 44 -7.78 7.70 -19.22
CA MET A 44 -8.17 7.22 -20.55
C MET A 44 -7.88 5.73 -20.74
N THR A 45 -6.77 5.18 -20.21
CA THR A 45 -6.46 3.75 -20.37
C THR A 45 -7.39 2.83 -19.58
N PHE A 46 -8.12 3.34 -18.58
CA PHE A 46 -9.14 2.57 -17.85
C PHE A 46 -10.56 2.87 -18.31
N VAL A 47 -10.89 4.16 -18.47
CA VAL A 47 -12.24 4.62 -18.75
C VAL A 47 -12.66 4.25 -20.16
N LEU A 48 -11.80 4.43 -21.19
CA LEU A 48 -12.17 4.06 -22.55
C LEU A 48 -12.49 2.57 -22.66
N PRO A 49 -11.60 1.65 -22.24
CA PRO A 49 -11.88 0.22 -22.32
C PRO A 49 -13.09 -0.21 -21.49
N THR A 50 -13.34 0.41 -20.34
CA THR A 50 -14.52 0.12 -19.51
C THR A 50 -15.81 0.60 -20.17
N LEU A 51 -15.80 1.78 -20.81
CA LEU A 51 -16.95 2.30 -21.54
C LEU A 51 -17.22 1.49 -22.82
N THR A 52 -16.17 1.17 -23.59
CA THR A 52 -16.33 0.38 -24.83
C THR A 52 -16.79 -1.04 -24.53
N SER A 53 -16.27 -1.69 -23.49
CA SER A 53 -16.76 -3.01 -23.04
C SER A 53 -18.19 -2.96 -22.51
N THR A 54 -18.57 -1.90 -21.79
CA THR A 54 -19.96 -1.68 -21.35
C THR A 54 -20.91 -1.55 -22.53
N VAL A 55 -20.52 -0.76 -23.55
CA VAL A 55 -21.30 -0.59 -24.80
C VAL A 55 -21.34 -1.88 -25.62
N ALA A 56 -20.24 -2.63 -25.67
CA ALA A 56 -20.14 -3.92 -26.35
C ALA A 56 -20.82 -5.08 -25.59
N ARG A 57 -21.36 -4.83 -24.39
CA ARG A 57 -21.94 -5.83 -23.48
C ARG A 57 -20.95 -6.93 -23.05
N ASP A 58 -19.65 -6.65 -23.07
CA ASP A 58 -18.65 -7.53 -22.49
C ASP A 58 -18.59 -7.31 -20.98
N LEU A 59 -19.33 -8.16 -20.27
CA LEU A 59 -19.47 -8.11 -18.82
C LEU A 59 -18.26 -8.71 -18.07
N SER A 60 -17.33 -9.34 -18.78
CA SER A 60 -16.13 -9.97 -18.19
C SER A 60 -14.92 -9.04 -18.12
N PHE A 61 -15.01 -7.86 -18.72
CA PHE A 61 -13.90 -6.94 -18.84
C PHE A 61 -13.39 -6.42 -17.48
N GLY A 62 -12.06 -6.40 -17.32
CA GLY A 62 -11.38 -5.83 -16.15
C GLY A 62 -11.40 -6.68 -14.88
N GLY A 63 -11.79 -7.96 -14.96
CA GLY A 63 -11.65 -8.91 -13.85
C GLY A 63 -10.25 -9.55 -13.79
N ASP A 64 -9.69 -9.69 -12.60
CA ASP A 64 -8.50 -10.52 -12.32
C ASP A 64 -8.95 -11.97 -12.10
N SER A 65 -8.44 -12.89 -12.92
CA SER A 65 -8.81 -14.31 -12.90
C SER A 65 -8.43 -15.02 -11.59
N ARG A 66 -7.48 -14.48 -10.83
CA ARG A 66 -7.09 -15.02 -9.51
C ARG A 66 -8.18 -14.81 -8.45
N GLY A 67 -9.06 -13.83 -8.67
CA GLY A 67 -10.21 -13.56 -7.80
C GLY A 67 -11.41 -14.48 -8.05
N GLY A 68 -11.39 -15.28 -9.12
CA GLY A 68 -12.53 -16.11 -9.55
C GLY A 68 -13.38 -15.44 -10.63
N ASP A 69 -14.71 -15.54 -10.52
CA ASP A 69 -15.67 -14.90 -11.44
C ASP A 69 -15.77 -13.39 -11.20
N THR A 70 -14.72 -12.68 -11.60
CA THR A 70 -14.58 -11.23 -11.44
C THR A 70 -14.92 -10.50 -12.73
N GLY A 71 -15.39 -9.25 -12.60
CA GLY A 71 -15.65 -8.39 -13.75
C GLY A 71 -15.91 -6.96 -13.28
N SER A 72 -14.98 -6.05 -13.61
CA SER A 72 -15.05 -4.65 -13.16
C SER A 72 -16.36 -3.98 -13.58
N VAL A 73 -16.83 -4.26 -14.81
CA VAL A 73 -18.10 -3.74 -15.34
C VAL A 73 -19.30 -4.27 -14.55
N ARG A 74 -19.37 -5.59 -14.31
CA ARG A 74 -20.45 -6.20 -13.50
C ARG A 74 -20.44 -5.65 -12.07
N GLN A 75 -19.27 -5.42 -11.50
CA GLN A 75 -19.13 -4.88 -10.17
C GLN A 75 -19.65 -3.45 -10.08
N ILE A 76 -19.29 -2.58 -11.03
CA ILE A 76 -19.82 -1.22 -11.12
C ILE A 76 -21.35 -1.24 -11.23
N ILE A 77 -21.91 -2.10 -12.09
CA ILE A 77 -23.36 -2.25 -12.23
C ILE A 77 -24.00 -2.68 -10.90
N SER A 78 -23.39 -3.62 -10.18
CA SER A 78 -23.85 -4.07 -8.86
C SER A 78 -23.83 -2.93 -7.84
N MET A 79 -22.75 -2.15 -7.79
CA MET A 79 -22.62 -0.98 -6.90
C MET A 79 -23.69 0.08 -7.18
N VAL A 80 -24.01 0.33 -8.45
CA VAL A 80 -25.06 1.28 -8.83
C VAL A 80 -26.45 0.76 -8.44
N LYS A 81 -26.70 -0.55 -8.55
CA LYS A 81 -27.97 -1.16 -8.15
C LYS A 81 -28.15 -1.24 -6.62
N HIS A 82 -27.06 -1.42 -5.87
CA HIS A 82 -27.08 -1.61 -4.43
C HIS A 82 -26.07 -0.69 -3.69
N PRO A 83 -26.23 0.64 -3.79
CA PRO A 83 -25.21 1.60 -3.32
C PRO A 83 -24.94 1.50 -1.82
N TRP A 84 -25.99 1.33 -1.01
CA TRP A 84 -25.85 1.23 0.44
C TRP A 84 -25.15 -0.06 0.89
N ALA A 85 -25.44 -1.18 0.21
CA ALA A 85 -24.79 -2.45 0.50
C ALA A 85 -23.29 -2.38 0.19
N SER A 86 -22.91 -1.79 -0.96
CA SER A 86 -21.51 -1.60 -1.33
C SER A 86 -20.75 -0.67 -0.37
N ILE A 87 -21.36 0.44 0.07
CA ILE A 87 -20.73 1.34 1.05
C ILE A 87 -20.54 0.61 2.39
N LYS A 88 -21.57 -0.08 2.87
CA LYS A 88 -21.50 -0.83 4.14
C LYS A 88 -20.43 -1.92 4.10
N LEU A 89 -20.37 -2.67 3.01
CA LEU A 89 -19.37 -3.72 2.80
C LEU A 89 -17.95 -3.15 2.74
N MET A 90 -17.74 -2.04 2.02
CA MET A 90 -16.42 -1.41 1.91
C MET A 90 -15.95 -0.84 3.25
N LEU A 91 -16.78 -0.06 3.95
CA LEU A 91 -16.42 0.48 5.26
C LEU A 91 -16.28 -0.62 6.32
N GLY A 92 -17.15 -1.62 6.31
CA GLY A 92 -17.07 -2.78 7.18
C GLY A 92 -15.75 -3.53 7.01
N SER A 93 -15.37 -3.81 5.77
CA SER A 93 -14.11 -4.53 5.47
C SER A 93 -12.88 -3.73 5.87
N ILE A 94 -12.88 -2.40 5.66
CA ILE A 94 -11.79 -1.51 6.09
C ILE A 94 -11.62 -1.54 7.62
N ILE A 95 -12.71 -1.56 8.37
CA ILE A 95 -12.70 -1.51 9.85
C ILE A 95 -12.36 -2.87 10.46
N GLN A 96 -12.84 -3.97 9.86
CA GLN A 96 -12.55 -5.33 10.34
C GLN A 96 -11.06 -5.66 10.27
N LEU A 97 -10.34 -5.05 9.33
CA LEU A 97 -8.90 -5.25 9.12
C LEU A 97 -8.53 -6.73 8.97
N ASP A 98 -9.43 -7.53 8.40
CA ASP A 98 -9.21 -8.97 8.21
C ASP A 98 -8.02 -9.25 7.28
N ASN A 99 -7.60 -8.28 6.47
CA ASN A 99 -6.37 -8.34 5.69
C ASN A 99 -5.08 -8.36 6.53
N PHE A 100 -5.18 -8.09 7.84
CA PHE A 100 -4.14 -8.25 8.86
C PHE A 100 -4.36 -9.46 9.77
N ARG A 101 -5.43 -10.23 9.52
CA ARG A 101 -5.80 -11.43 10.25
C ARG A 101 -5.70 -12.62 9.30
N ASN A 102 -5.38 -13.79 9.84
CA ASN A 102 -5.17 -14.94 9.00
C ASN A 102 -6.46 -15.75 8.82
N LEU A 103 -7.21 -15.46 7.76
CA LEU A 103 -8.13 -16.36 7.02
C LEU A 103 -9.16 -17.23 7.79
N GLY A 104 -9.40 -17.03 9.10
CA GLY A 104 -10.51 -17.68 9.81
C GLY A 104 -10.34 -19.18 10.11
N TYR A 105 -9.11 -19.71 10.16
CA TYR A 105 -8.84 -21.11 10.52
C TYR A 105 -7.88 -21.22 11.72
N SER A 106 -8.34 -21.86 12.81
CA SER A 106 -7.62 -21.98 14.09
C SER A 106 -6.25 -22.66 14.04
N SER A 107 -5.92 -23.37 12.96
CA SER A 107 -4.61 -24.02 12.75
C SER A 107 -3.59 -23.15 12.02
N ALA A 108 -4.00 -21.99 11.49
CA ALA A 108 -3.14 -21.04 10.78
C ALA A 108 -2.98 -19.70 11.53
N ASP A 109 -3.60 -19.53 12.70
CA ASP A 109 -3.74 -18.27 13.46
C ASP A 109 -2.44 -17.60 13.97
N ASN A 110 -1.25 -18.03 13.54
CA ASN A 110 0.02 -17.48 14.00
C ASN A 110 0.86 -16.84 12.88
N TYR A 111 0.35 -15.75 12.30
CA TYR A 111 1.18 -14.85 11.50
C TYR A 111 1.06 -13.42 12.01
N PHE A 112 2.06 -13.02 12.79
CA PHE A 112 2.26 -11.69 13.34
C PHE A 112 2.21 -10.62 12.25
N PHE A 113 1.53 -9.47 12.43
CA PHE A 113 1.40 -8.44 11.38
C PHE A 113 2.71 -8.10 10.64
N GLY A 114 3.86 -8.17 11.33
CA GLY A 114 5.19 -7.99 10.76
C GLY A 114 5.49 -8.93 9.58
N ASN A 115 5.13 -10.21 9.64
CA ASN A 115 5.45 -11.10 8.51
C ASN A 115 4.48 -10.90 7.34
N LEU A 116 3.21 -10.63 7.61
CA LEU A 116 2.24 -10.26 6.57
C LEU A 116 2.66 -8.98 5.82
N MET A 117 3.25 -8.02 6.52
CA MET A 117 3.69 -6.75 5.94
C MET A 117 5.05 -6.84 5.26
N PHE A 118 6.06 -7.39 5.94
CA PHE A 118 7.45 -7.33 5.51
C PHE A 118 7.95 -8.60 4.83
N LEU A 119 7.30 -9.74 5.05
CA LEU A 119 7.80 -11.07 4.66
C LEU A 119 6.81 -11.85 3.77
N ASN A 120 5.83 -11.17 3.19
CA ASN A 120 4.86 -11.76 2.28
C ASN A 120 5.31 -11.61 0.82
N PHE A 121 5.71 -12.73 0.20
CA PHE A 121 6.25 -12.80 -1.16
C PHE A 121 5.19 -13.19 -2.21
N ALA A 122 3.92 -12.94 -1.93
CA ALA A 122 2.79 -13.20 -2.83
C ALA A 122 2.59 -14.69 -3.06
N GLU A 123 2.54 -15.11 -4.32
CA GLU A 123 2.39 -16.49 -4.76
C GLU A 123 3.54 -17.38 -4.28
N ALA A 124 4.71 -16.80 -3.95
CA ALA A 124 5.82 -17.55 -3.40
C ALA A 124 5.58 -17.98 -1.94
N GLY A 125 4.64 -17.37 -1.20
CA GLY A 125 4.34 -17.68 0.20
C GLY A 125 4.85 -16.62 1.20
N ILE A 126 4.75 -16.93 2.49
CA ILE A 126 5.09 -16.02 3.60
C ILE A 126 6.23 -16.63 4.43
N LEU A 127 7.26 -15.83 4.70
CA LEU A 127 8.33 -16.26 5.61
C LEU A 127 7.82 -16.28 7.05
N SER A 128 8.32 -17.21 7.86
CA SER A 128 7.94 -17.32 9.28
C SER A 128 8.10 -15.99 10.03
N ASP A 129 7.14 -15.73 10.90
CA ASP A 129 7.09 -14.66 11.90
C ASP A 129 8.40 -14.40 12.65
N LYS A 130 9.16 -15.46 12.97
CA LYS A 130 10.48 -15.35 13.63
C LYS A 130 11.42 -14.36 12.96
N TRP A 131 11.42 -14.32 11.63
CA TRP A 131 12.28 -13.42 10.85
C TRP A 131 11.84 -11.95 10.90
N SER A 132 10.60 -11.69 11.36
CA SER A 132 10.09 -10.34 11.56
C SER A 132 10.83 -9.61 12.68
N VAL A 133 11.51 -10.34 13.58
CA VAL A 133 12.38 -9.78 14.62
C VAL A 133 13.54 -8.98 14.04
N LEU A 134 13.94 -9.23 12.79
CA LEU A 134 14.99 -8.46 12.12
C LEU A 134 14.43 -7.20 11.46
N LEU A 135 13.30 -7.32 10.74
CA LEU A 135 12.76 -6.24 9.93
C LEU A 135 11.96 -5.22 10.72
N VAL A 136 11.12 -5.66 11.66
CA VAL A 136 10.26 -4.73 12.42
C VAL A 136 11.08 -3.75 13.26
N PRO A 137 12.04 -4.20 14.09
CA PRO A 137 12.91 -3.28 14.83
C PRO A 137 13.72 -2.38 13.90
N MET A 138 14.32 -2.92 12.84
CA MET A 138 15.11 -2.13 11.91
C MET A 138 14.26 -1.03 11.25
N PHE A 139 13.05 -1.37 10.78
CA PHE A 139 12.12 -0.39 10.21
C PHE A 139 11.76 0.69 11.23
N THR A 140 11.44 0.32 12.48
CA THR A 140 11.10 1.30 13.52
C THR A 140 12.28 2.21 13.85
N ILE A 141 13.51 1.69 13.92
CA ILE A 141 14.72 2.48 14.16
C ILE A 141 14.92 3.45 12.99
N LEU A 142 14.80 3.00 11.74
CA LEU A 142 14.92 3.86 10.57
C LEU A 142 13.83 4.94 10.51
N ALA A 143 12.60 4.62 10.89
CA ALA A 143 11.48 5.56 10.90
C ALA A 143 11.60 6.64 11.99
N ILE A 144 12.31 6.34 13.09
CA ILE A 144 12.47 7.25 14.24
C ILE A 144 13.79 8.03 14.16
N CYS A 145 14.86 7.45 13.60
CA CYS A 145 16.16 8.10 13.51
C CYS A 145 16.09 9.35 12.62
N PRO A 146 16.64 10.49 13.09
CA PRO A 146 16.68 11.72 12.31
C PRO A 146 17.54 11.54 11.05
N GLU A 147 17.15 12.19 9.96
CA GLU A 147 18.06 12.38 8.83
C GLU A 147 19.17 13.35 9.23
N ALA A 148 20.39 13.11 8.72
CA ALA A 148 21.60 13.83 9.13
C ALA A 148 21.54 15.35 8.89
N ASN A 149 20.70 15.79 7.95
CA ASN A 149 20.50 17.19 7.58
C ASN A 149 19.11 17.72 7.97
N ALA A 150 18.33 16.95 8.74
CA ALA A 150 17.00 17.39 9.13
C ALA A 150 17.11 18.38 10.30
N ASP A 151 16.54 19.57 10.12
CA ASP A 151 16.44 20.56 11.17
C ASP A 151 15.77 19.95 12.42
N PRO A 152 16.45 19.94 13.58
CA PRO A 152 15.93 19.31 14.80
C PRO A 152 14.68 20.03 15.35
N HIS A 153 14.40 21.24 14.87
CA HIS A 153 13.22 22.04 15.21
C HIS A 153 12.16 22.08 14.11
N TYR A 154 12.34 21.38 12.99
CA TYR A 154 11.34 21.32 11.93
C TYR A 154 10.08 20.62 12.44
N LYS A 155 9.00 21.39 12.54
CA LYS A 155 7.68 20.90 12.89
C LYS A 155 6.81 20.97 11.64
N LEU A 156 6.21 19.84 11.28
CA LEU A 156 5.17 19.79 10.24
C LEU A 156 4.04 20.77 10.61
N LYS A 157 3.64 21.61 9.65
CA LYS A 157 2.50 22.51 9.84
C LYS A 157 1.23 21.67 9.97
N LEU A 158 0.21 22.23 10.62
CA LEU A 158 -1.08 21.55 10.77
C LEU A 158 -1.70 21.18 9.42
N TRP A 159 -1.52 22.04 8.42
CA TRP A 159 -1.93 21.78 7.04
C TRP A 159 -1.20 20.58 6.43
N ASP A 160 0.12 20.51 6.56
CA ASP A 160 0.91 19.39 6.03
C ASP A 160 0.50 18.06 6.68
N LYS A 161 0.20 18.08 7.98
CA LYS A 161 -0.34 16.91 8.69
C LYS A 161 -1.70 16.49 8.16
N PHE A 162 -2.58 17.45 7.90
CA PHE A 162 -3.89 17.18 7.30
C PHE A 162 -3.76 16.60 5.90
N VAL A 163 -2.87 17.14 5.06
CA VAL A 163 -2.61 16.60 3.70
C VAL A 163 -2.09 15.16 3.76
N ILE A 164 -1.10 14.88 4.63
CA ILE A 164 -0.59 13.52 4.82
C ILE A 164 -1.70 12.59 5.30
N PHE A 165 -2.52 13.02 6.28
CA PHE A 165 -3.64 12.23 6.79
C PHE A 165 -4.64 11.89 5.68
N VAL A 166 -5.12 12.88 4.93
CA VAL A 166 -6.05 12.68 3.82
C VAL A 166 -5.45 11.79 2.74
N SER A 167 -4.16 11.97 2.43
CA SER A 167 -3.43 11.13 1.47
C SER A 167 -3.38 9.66 1.90
N VAL A 168 -3.10 9.40 3.18
CA VAL A 168 -3.07 8.05 3.75
C VAL A 168 -4.45 7.40 3.66
N PHE A 169 -5.49 8.05 4.18
CA PHE A 169 -6.85 7.50 4.16
C PHE A 169 -7.41 7.34 2.74
N GLY A 170 -7.14 8.31 1.86
CA GLY A 170 -7.51 8.25 0.45
C GLY A 170 -6.85 7.07 -0.26
N THR A 171 -5.57 6.80 0.03
CA THR A 171 -4.86 5.64 -0.54
C THR A 171 -5.43 4.33 -0.04
N ILE A 172 -5.75 4.20 1.27
CA ILE A 172 -6.42 3.01 1.80
C ILE A 172 -7.72 2.77 1.05
N PHE A 173 -8.57 3.79 0.95
CA PHE A 173 -9.83 3.68 0.23
C PHE A 173 -9.65 3.24 -1.23
N MET A 174 -8.67 3.81 -1.93
CA MET A 174 -8.35 3.44 -3.31
C MET A 174 -7.86 1.99 -3.44
N ILE A 175 -7.06 1.48 -2.49
CA ILE A 175 -6.62 0.07 -2.46
C ILE A 175 -7.83 -0.87 -2.36
N TRP A 176 -8.73 -0.61 -1.41
CA TRP A 176 -9.94 -1.42 -1.22
C TRP A 176 -10.87 -1.33 -2.43
N LEU A 177 -11.08 -0.12 -2.96
CA LEU A 177 -11.92 0.07 -4.15
C LEU A 177 -11.35 -0.67 -5.37
N ALA A 178 -10.04 -0.59 -5.60
CA ALA A 178 -9.40 -1.27 -6.73
C ALA A 178 -9.57 -2.80 -6.64
N LEU A 179 -9.43 -3.38 -5.45
CA LEU A 179 -9.59 -4.82 -5.23
C LEU A 179 -11.05 -5.26 -5.16
N TYR A 180 -11.94 -4.38 -4.74
CA TYR A 180 -13.38 -4.61 -4.86
C TYR A 180 -13.82 -4.70 -6.32
N LEU A 181 -13.29 -3.82 -7.19
CA LEU A 181 -13.63 -3.80 -8.61
C LEU A 181 -12.99 -4.94 -9.41
N SER A 182 -11.69 -5.20 -9.19
CA SER A 182 -10.93 -6.11 -10.05
C SER A 182 -10.76 -7.52 -9.50
N PHE A 183 -10.81 -7.72 -8.18
CA PHE A 183 -10.40 -8.98 -7.54
C PHE A 183 -11.53 -9.67 -6.76
N THR A 184 -12.65 -9.00 -6.54
CA THR A 184 -13.77 -9.54 -5.75
C THR A 184 -14.89 -10.00 -6.68
N PRO A 185 -15.36 -11.26 -6.56
CA PRO A 185 -16.53 -11.73 -7.29
C PRO A 185 -17.78 -10.90 -7.00
N VAL A 186 -18.64 -10.80 -8.00
CA VAL A 186 -19.85 -9.98 -7.89
C VAL A 186 -20.85 -10.64 -6.95
N GLY A 187 -21.28 -9.91 -5.91
CA GLY A 187 -22.24 -10.40 -4.92
C GLY A 187 -21.60 -11.10 -3.70
N GLU A 188 -20.28 -11.11 -3.60
CA GLU A 188 -19.57 -11.60 -2.41
C GLU A 188 -19.75 -10.64 -1.21
N ASN A 189 -19.78 -11.20 0.00
CA ASN A 189 -19.99 -10.43 1.23
C ASN A 189 -18.69 -9.85 1.84
N GLU A 190 -17.54 -10.17 1.25
CA GLU A 190 -16.22 -9.75 1.70
C GLU A 190 -15.34 -9.34 0.50
N ILE A 191 -14.53 -8.28 0.67
CA ILE A 191 -13.58 -7.85 -0.36
C ILE A 191 -12.32 -8.70 -0.27
N ARG A 192 -11.97 -9.37 -1.36
CA ARG A 192 -10.82 -10.28 -1.43
C ARG A 192 -9.57 -9.61 -1.98
N GLY A 193 -8.42 -10.22 -1.68
CA GLY A 193 -7.14 -9.85 -2.28
C GLY A 193 -6.42 -8.67 -1.62
N VAL A 194 -7.01 -8.04 -0.60
CA VAL A 194 -6.34 -6.99 0.18
C VAL A 194 -5.30 -7.63 1.09
N GLN A 195 -4.05 -7.19 0.99
CA GLN A 195 -2.93 -7.77 1.72
C GLN A 195 -2.23 -6.70 2.55
N ALA A 196 -1.81 -7.04 3.77
CA ALA A 196 -1.14 -6.14 4.71
C ALA A 196 0.08 -5.39 4.11
N ARG A 197 0.84 -6.03 3.22
CA ARG A 197 2.00 -5.42 2.54
C ARG A 197 1.68 -4.16 1.74
N TYR A 198 0.42 -3.95 1.33
CA TYR A 198 0.01 -2.74 0.60
C TYR A 198 0.06 -1.48 1.48
N TYR A 199 0.09 -1.65 2.80
CA TYR A 199 0.10 -0.54 3.75
C TYR A 199 1.52 -0.11 4.16
N LEU A 200 2.57 -0.76 3.67
CA LEU A 200 3.96 -0.48 4.09
C LEU A 200 4.37 0.99 3.91
N PRO A 201 4.12 1.64 2.76
CA PRO A 201 4.41 3.06 2.59
C PRO A 201 3.57 3.96 3.48
N LEU A 202 2.31 3.57 3.71
CA LEU A 202 1.38 4.35 4.50
C LEU A 202 1.79 4.39 5.97
N ILE A 203 2.32 3.28 6.47
CA ILE A 203 2.90 3.22 7.81
C ILE A 203 4.07 4.21 7.93
N TYR A 204 4.98 4.25 6.95
CA TYR A 204 6.09 5.21 6.97
C TYR A 204 5.60 6.67 7.05
N MET A 205 4.59 7.01 6.26
CA MET A 205 3.96 8.34 6.30
C MET A 205 3.25 8.63 7.62
N LEU A 206 2.64 7.62 8.23
CA LEU A 206 2.03 7.71 9.54
C LEU A 206 3.09 7.96 10.63
N PHE A 207 4.25 7.30 10.53
CA PHE A 207 5.39 7.57 11.43
C PHE A 207 5.89 9.01 11.33
N ALA A 208 5.84 9.63 10.14
CA ALA A 208 6.22 11.03 9.96
C ALA A 208 5.28 12.03 10.65
N LEU A 209 4.00 11.69 10.84
CA LEU A 209 3.02 12.56 11.52
C LEU A 209 3.25 12.68 13.03
N LEU A 210 3.97 11.71 13.57
CA LEU A 210 4.04 11.51 14.99
C LEU A 210 5.12 12.41 15.65
N PRO A 211 4.85 12.96 16.85
CA PRO A 211 5.70 13.99 17.48
C PRO A 211 6.94 13.37 18.14
N TRP A 212 7.86 12.82 17.35
CA TRP A 212 9.01 12.10 17.89
C TRP A 212 10.08 13.07 18.38
N ASN A 213 10.52 12.89 19.62
CA ASN A 213 11.78 13.47 20.07
C ASN A 213 12.92 12.71 19.38
N LYS A 214 13.30 13.18 18.18
CA LYS A 214 14.38 12.63 17.33
C LYS A 214 15.76 12.56 18.03
N LYS A 215 15.86 13.02 19.28
CA LYS A 215 17.05 12.95 20.14
C LYS A 215 17.29 11.59 20.81
N CYS A 216 16.34 10.64 20.75
CA CYS A 216 16.45 9.41 21.54
C CYS A 216 17.53 8.42 21.06
N PHE A 217 17.97 8.48 19.79
CA PHE A 217 18.93 7.50 19.26
C PHE A 217 19.94 8.12 18.31
N ASP A 218 21.10 8.51 18.86
CA ASP A 218 22.28 8.94 18.08
C ASP A 218 23.07 7.71 17.58
N PHE A 219 22.47 6.97 16.65
CA PHE A 219 23.19 5.94 15.92
C PHE A 219 23.92 6.57 14.73
N LYS A 220 25.23 6.31 14.62
CA LYS A 220 25.97 6.65 13.40
C LYS A 220 25.27 6.02 12.19
N ARG A 221 24.86 6.85 11.23
CA ARG A 221 24.16 6.42 10.00
C ARG A 221 24.87 5.28 9.27
N GLU A 222 26.20 5.31 9.23
CA GLU A 222 27.01 4.23 8.63
C GLU A 222 26.75 2.87 9.29
N LYS A 223 26.56 2.83 10.62
CA LYS A 223 26.23 1.61 11.35
C LYS A 223 24.82 1.14 11.03
N LEU A 224 23.85 2.04 10.90
CA LEU A 224 22.47 1.71 10.51
C LEU A 224 22.41 1.15 9.09
N ILE A 225 23.09 1.78 8.13
CA ILE A 225 23.16 1.30 6.75
C ILE A 225 23.87 -0.06 6.68
N ARG A 226 24.97 -0.23 7.42
CA ARG A 226 25.66 -1.52 7.47
C ARG A 226 24.79 -2.61 8.10
N ALA A 227 24.08 -2.30 9.18
CA ALA A 227 23.15 -3.22 9.83
C ALA A 227 21.98 -3.61 8.91
N SER A 228 21.39 -2.66 8.19
CA SER A 228 20.32 -2.94 7.24
C SER A 228 20.79 -3.82 6.09
N LEU A 229 21.98 -3.57 5.53
CA LEU A 229 22.58 -4.43 4.52
C LEU A 229 22.84 -5.84 5.06
N CYS A 230 23.38 -5.98 6.27
CA CYS A 230 23.56 -7.30 6.89
C CYS A 230 22.23 -8.05 7.05
N ILE A 231 21.17 -7.39 7.51
CA ILE A 231 19.84 -7.98 7.65
C ILE A 231 19.29 -8.44 6.30
N VAL A 232 19.40 -7.60 5.26
CA VAL A 232 18.96 -7.94 3.90
C VAL A 232 19.70 -9.18 3.38
N GLN A 233 21.01 -9.27 3.60
CA GLN A 233 21.78 -10.45 3.20
C GLN A 233 21.36 -11.71 3.95
N ILE A 234 21.20 -11.64 5.27
CA ILE A 234 20.71 -12.78 6.08
C ILE A 234 19.36 -13.27 5.55
N LEU A 235 18.42 -12.35 5.33
CA LEU A 235 17.10 -12.70 4.80
C LEU A 235 17.17 -13.25 3.38
N GLY A 236 18.06 -12.73 2.54
CA GLY A 236 18.34 -13.29 1.21
C GLY A 236 18.79 -14.74 1.27
N TRP A 237 19.74 -15.07 2.16
CA TRP A 237 20.17 -16.45 2.39
C TRP A 237 19.05 -17.36 2.90
N VAL A 238 18.25 -16.86 3.84
CA VAL A 238 17.10 -17.59 4.39
C VAL A 238 16.05 -17.88 3.32
N LEU A 239 15.75 -16.89 2.49
CA LEU A 239 14.82 -17.05 1.38
C LEU A 239 15.34 -18.07 0.38
N MET A 240 16.62 -17.98 -0.01
CA MET A 240 17.24 -18.98 -0.89
C MET A 240 17.18 -20.39 -0.28
N TYR A 241 17.48 -20.52 1.01
CA TYR A 241 17.38 -21.81 1.72
C TYR A 241 15.96 -22.38 1.71
N GLN A 242 14.95 -21.58 2.08
CA GLN A 242 13.57 -22.06 2.17
C GLN A 242 12.93 -22.34 0.80
N THR A 243 13.24 -21.52 -0.20
CA THR A 243 12.68 -21.67 -1.56
C THR A 243 13.39 -22.76 -2.37
N MET A 244 14.74 -22.80 -2.34
CA MET A 244 15.51 -23.70 -3.21
C MET A 244 15.78 -25.06 -2.58
N ILE A 245 15.96 -25.13 -1.25
CA ILE A 245 16.33 -26.39 -0.57
C ILE A 245 15.11 -27.06 0.06
N GLN A 246 14.28 -26.30 0.77
CA GLN A 246 13.07 -26.86 1.41
C GLN A 246 11.85 -26.88 0.49
N GLY A 247 11.89 -26.15 -0.63
CA GLY A 247 10.80 -26.07 -1.61
C GLY A 247 9.50 -25.51 -1.05
N ARG A 248 9.53 -24.86 0.12
CA ARG A 248 8.33 -24.41 0.81
C ARG A 248 8.60 -23.14 1.62
N LEU A 249 7.96 -22.06 1.19
CA LEU A 249 7.57 -20.97 2.09
C LEU A 249 6.18 -21.32 2.63
N VAL A 250 5.86 -20.86 3.85
CA VAL A 250 4.60 -21.22 4.51
C VAL A 250 3.44 -20.45 3.92
#